data_AF-A0A1E4T6T9-F1
#
_entry.id   AF-A0A1E4T6T9-F1
#
_cell.length_a   1.000
_cell.length_b   1.000
_cell.length_c   1.000
_cell.angle_alpha   90.00
_cell.angle_beta   90.00
_cell.angle_gamma   90.00
#
_symmetry.space_group_name_H-M   'P 1'
#
loop_
_entity.id
_entity.type
_entity.pdbx_description
1 polymer ?
#
loop_
_entity_poly.entity_id
_entity_poly.type
_entity_poly.pdbx_seq_one_letter_code
_entity_poly.pdbx_strand_id
1 'polypeptide(L)'
;MDDWRRIDIDQYDPEAQYEADDLNLPAYTLQDIEPKLSELRTQLSRGSAIQALKLGLDDPPYGSAPNVKSAYLLSVLEILQTIKQSEISGLVKELDLDEIDVLVKFLYSLMALKEGQKSGGVLLTWFDKAIEIVGEGPIVRYMSDELKMMAVIKRGDKFPNNVKNLYYKPEGGEPKEFDLKSFTRGKKYVVVNVPGAFTPPCSEQHLPGYIKSVQQFASKGVDFILVVSKNDPLVLNAWRQSLGVNSPKIIFVSDPELELTKKLGSTLDLSEIGLGLRTGRLALIVNRSGIVEFAAVEDGGAVDVSTAPKLLAKL
;
A
#
# COMPACT_ATOMS: atom_id res chain seq x y z
N MET A 1 28.64 6.64 29.28
CA MET A 1 29.04 5.51 28.42
C MET A 1 27.78 5.08 27.72
N ASP A 2 27.62 5.48 26.46
CA ASP A 2 26.39 5.17 25.71
C ASP A 2 26.24 3.64 25.58
N ASP A 3 25.02 3.17 25.77
CA ASP A 3 24.66 1.75 25.74
C ASP A 3 24.75 1.23 24.30
N TRP A 4 25.94 0.79 23.91
CA TRP A 4 26.30 0.32 22.56
C TRP A 4 25.41 -0.83 22.05
N ARG A 5 24.70 -1.53 22.94
CA ARG A 5 23.74 -2.59 22.59
C ARG A 5 22.44 -2.07 21.97
N ARG A 6 22.20 -0.75 21.98
CA ARG A 6 21.05 -0.11 21.34
C ARG A 6 21.31 0.28 19.89
N ILE A 7 22.56 0.17 19.44
CA ILE A 7 22.93 0.44 18.06
C ILE A 7 22.62 -0.82 17.27
N ASP A 8 21.59 -0.74 16.42
CA ASP A 8 21.32 -1.73 15.39
C ASP A 8 22.43 -1.60 14.34
N ILE A 9 23.48 -2.42 14.47
CA ILE A 9 24.63 -2.42 13.57
C ILE A 9 24.27 -3.01 12.19
N ASP A 10 23.24 -3.86 12.13
CA ASP A 10 22.81 -4.55 10.91
C ASP A 10 22.22 -3.55 9.89
N GLN A 11 21.71 -2.39 10.34
CA GLN A 11 21.26 -1.32 9.43
C GLN A 11 22.40 -0.71 8.58
N TYR A 12 23.64 -0.86 9.03
CA TYR A 12 24.85 -0.37 8.36
C TYR A 12 25.58 -1.47 7.59
N ASP A 13 25.07 -2.70 7.62
CA ASP A 13 25.60 -3.79 6.82
C ASP A 13 25.31 -3.49 5.33
N PRO A 14 26.34 -3.31 4.49
CA PRO A 14 26.18 -3.11 3.05
C PRO A 14 25.41 -4.25 2.37
N GLU A 15 25.47 -5.46 2.93
CA GLU A 15 24.78 -6.65 2.40
C GLU A 15 23.30 -6.70 2.81
N ALA A 16 22.91 -6.05 3.92
CA ALA A 16 21.52 -5.94 4.35
C ALA A 16 20.74 -4.81 3.63
N GLN A 17 21.43 -4.00 2.81
CA GLN A 17 20.86 -2.92 2.01
C GLN A 17 20.45 -3.39 0.61
N TYR A 18 19.77 -4.54 0.52
CA TYR A 18 19.11 -4.94 -0.72
C TYR A 18 18.12 -3.84 -1.14
N GLU A 19 18.43 -3.17 -2.26
CA GLU A 19 17.47 -2.32 -2.96
C GLU A 19 16.61 -3.26 -3.83
N ALA A 20 15.36 -3.49 -3.42
CA ALA A 20 14.39 -4.33 -4.15
C ALA A 20 14.06 -3.85 -5.59
N ASP A 21 14.73 -2.80 -6.07
CA ASP A 21 14.46 -2.10 -7.33
C ASP A 21 15.36 -2.57 -8.50
N ASP A 22 16.22 -3.57 -8.30
CA ASP A 22 17.13 -4.09 -9.33
C ASP A 22 16.43 -4.79 -10.52
N LEU A 23 15.10 -4.98 -10.45
CA LEU A 23 14.34 -5.67 -11.49
C LEU A 23 13.87 -4.74 -12.62
N ASN A 24 13.96 -3.41 -12.45
CA ASN A 24 13.61 -2.39 -13.47
C ASN A 24 12.33 -2.72 -14.26
N LEU A 25 11.27 -3.09 -13.55
CA LEU A 25 10.05 -3.59 -14.14
C LEU A 25 9.29 -2.49 -14.90
N PRO A 26 8.66 -2.81 -16.04
CA PRO A 26 7.84 -1.84 -16.75
C PRO A 26 6.66 -1.37 -15.88
N ALA A 27 6.48 -0.06 -15.82
CA ALA A 27 5.34 0.57 -15.18
C ALA A 27 4.33 0.98 -16.26
N TYR A 28 3.11 0.47 -16.14
CA TYR A 28 1.99 0.73 -17.04
C TYR A 28 0.98 1.68 -16.39
N THR A 29 0.31 2.49 -17.19
CA THR A 29 -0.86 3.28 -16.81
C THR A 29 -2.16 2.51 -17.06
N LEU A 30 -3.31 3.06 -16.61
CA LEU A 30 -4.62 2.47 -16.92
C LEU A 30 -4.90 2.43 -18.43
N GLN A 31 -4.43 3.46 -19.17
CA GLN A 31 -4.61 3.52 -20.61
C GLN A 31 -3.78 2.46 -21.34
N ASP A 32 -2.60 2.13 -20.82
CA ASP A 32 -1.71 1.13 -21.42
C ASP A 32 -2.28 -0.29 -21.28
N ILE A 33 -2.97 -0.59 -20.18
CA ILE A 33 -3.56 -1.92 -19.94
C ILE A 33 -4.95 -2.10 -20.56
N GLU A 34 -5.66 -1.02 -20.89
CA GLU A 34 -7.04 -1.09 -21.42
C GLU A 34 -7.21 -2.00 -22.65
N PRO A 35 -6.27 -2.03 -23.64
CA PRO A 35 -6.36 -2.97 -24.75
C PRO A 35 -6.41 -4.43 -24.29
N LYS A 36 -5.57 -4.79 -23.32
CA LYS A 36 -5.50 -6.14 -22.75
C LYS A 36 -6.77 -6.46 -21.97
N LEU A 37 -7.30 -5.51 -21.18
CA LEU A 37 -8.56 -5.69 -20.46
C LEU A 37 -9.75 -5.90 -21.41
N SER A 38 -9.80 -5.13 -22.51
CA SER A 38 -10.81 -5.29 -23.55
C SER A 38 -10.73 -6.65 -24.24
N GLU A 39 -9.51 -7.14 -24.48
CA GLU A 39 -9.29 -8.46 -25.06
C GLU A 39 -9.73 -9.58 -24.10
N LEU A 40 -9.42 -9.48 -22.81
CA LEU A 40 -9.90 -10.43 -21.79
C LEU A 40 -11.43 -10.55 -21.79
N ARG A 41 -12.14 -9.42 -21.78
CA ARG A 41 -13.61 -9.38 -21.88
C ARG A 41 -14.12 -10.02 -23.18
N THR A 42 -13.42 -9.77 -24.28
CA THR A 42 -13.76 -10.35 -25.59
C THR A 42 -13.60 -11.87 -25.58
N GLN A 43 -12.50 -12.41 -25.05
CA GLN A 43 -12.28 -13.85 -24.97
C GLN A 43 -13.30 -14.54 -24.06
N LEU A 44 -13.68 -13.88 -22.96
CA LEU A 44 -14.73 -14.34 -22.06
C LEU A 44 -16.08 -14.43 -22.78
N SER A 45 -16.44 -13.40 -23.57
CA SER A 45 -17.70 -13.38 -24.34
C SER A 45 -17.78 -14.46 -25.42
N ARG A 46 -16.62 -14.91 -25.94
CA ARG A 46 -16.51 -15.98 -26.95
C ARG A 46 -16.61 -17.38 -26.34
N GLY A 47 -16.65 -17.50 -25.01
CA GLY A 47 -16.70 -18.78 -24.30
C GLY A 47 -15.35 -19.51 -24.22
N SER A 48 -14.25 -18.84 -24.57
CA SER A 48 -12.90 -19.43 -24.55
C SER A 48 -12.22 -19.20 -23.20
N ALA A 49 -12.67 -19.93 -22.18
CA ALA A 49 -12.22 -19.75 -20.80
C ALA A 49 -10.70 -19.92 -20.61
N ILE A 50 -10.10 -20.92 -21.25
CA ILE A 50 -8.66 -21.17 -21.14
C ILE A 50 -7.83 -20.05 -21.78
N GLN A 51 -8.24 -19.53 -22.94
CA GLN A 51 -7.51 -18.45 -23.60
C GLN A 51 -7.62 -17.14 -22.83
N ALA A 52 -8.80 -16.85 -22.26
CA ALA A 52 -8.97 -15.71 -21.38
C ALA A 52 -8.09 -15.83 -20.13
N LEU A 53 -8.05 -17.02 -19.51
CA LEU A 53 -7.23 -17.28 -18.34
C LEU A 53 -5.74 -17.12 -18.65
N LYS A 54 -5.22 -17.78 -19.70
CA LYS A 54 -3.81 -17.66 -20.09
C LYS A 54 -3.42 -16.23 -20.44
N LEU A 55 -4.27 -15.50 -21.17
CA LEU A 55 -4.03 -14.08 -21.48
C LEU A 55 -3.99 -13.21 -20.21
N GLY A 56 -4.79 -13.54 -19.20
CA GLY A 56 -4.81 -12.84 -17.91
C GLY A 56 -3.57 -13.12 -17.07
N LEU A 57 -3.03 -14.34 -17.16
CA LEU A 57 -1.82 -14.78 -16.44
C LEU A 57 -0.53 -14.32 -17.14
N ASP A 58 -0.58 -14.06 -18.43
CA ASP A 58 0.53 -13.51 -19.20
C ASP A 58 0.85 -12.07 -18.78
N ASP A 59 2.14 -11.68 -18.82
CA ASP A 59 2.71 -10.37 -18.46
C ASP A 59 1.87 -9.48 -17.51
N PRO A 60 1.84 -9.79 -16.20
CA PRO A 60 1.15 -8.98 -15.21
C PRO A 60 1.85 -7.63 -14.95
N PRO A 61 1.10 -6.56 -14.63
CA PRO A 61 1.66 -5.22 -14.40
C PRO A 61 2.36 -5.08 -13.02
N TYR A 62 3.41 -5.87 -12.78
CA TYR A 62 4.13 -5.93 -11.49
C TYR A 62 4.78 -4.60 -11.07
N GLY A 63 5.30 -3.83 -12.02
CA GLY A 63 5.92 -2.51 -11.76
C GLY A 63 4.92 -1.35 -11.62
N SER A 64 3.65 -1.57 -11.93
CA SER A 64 2.67 -0.49 -12.07
C SER A 64 2.12 0.05 -10.75
N ALA A 65 1.43 1.18 -10.83
CA ALA A 65 0.75 1.78 -9.68
C ALA A 65 -0.36 0.86 -9.12
N PRO A 66 -0.67 0.97 -7.82
CA PRO A 66 -1.73 0.22 -7.15
C PRO A 66 -3.07 0.09 -7.88
N ASN A 67 -3.59 1.20 -8.40
CA ASN A 67 -4.86 1.26 -9.09
C ASN A 67 -4.84 0.47 -10.41
N VAL A 68 -3.71 0.47 -11.13
CA VAL A 68 -3.52 -0.31 -12.36
C VAL A 68 -3.50 -1.80 -12.06
N LYS A 69 -2.77 -2.20 -11.02
CA LYS A 69 -2.72 -3.59 -10.52
C LYS A 69 -4.10 -4.08 -10.09
N SER A 70 -4.85 -3.23 -9.37
CA SER A 70 -6.20 -3.55 -8.91
C SER A 70 -7.17 -3.71 -10.09
N ALA A 71 -7.17 -2.79 -11.05
CA ALA A 71 -8.02 -2.89 -12.25
C ALA A 71 -7.74 -4.16 -13.06
N TYR A 72 -6.46 -4.53 -13.18
CA TYR A 72 -6.04 -5.77 -13.83
C TYR A 72 -6.53 -7.01 -13.08
N LEU A 73 -6.30 -7.07 -11.76
CA LEU A 73 -6.74 -8.17 -10.91
C LEU A 73 -8.26 -8.35 -10.94
N LEU A 74 -9.04 -7.27 -10.92
CA LEU A 74 -10.50 -7.34 -11.00
C LEU A 74 -10.97 -7.93 -12.33
N SER A 75 -10.29 -7.63 -13.45
CA SER A 75 -10.61 -8.22 -14.74
C SER A 75 -10.29 -9.73 -14.76
N VAL A 76 -9.21 -10.15 -14.10
CA VAL A 76 -8.91 -11.58 -13.92
C VAL A 76 -9.95 -12.26 -13.00
N LEU A 77 -10.41 -11.58 -11.94
CA LEU A 77 -11.45 -12.08 -11.05
C LEU A 77 -12.75 -12.40 -11.80
N GLU A 78 -13.17 -11.55 -12.75
CA GLU A 78 -14.35 -11.79 -13.59
C GLU A 78 -14.24 -13.11 -14.39
N ILE A 79 -13.04 -13.42 -14.90
CA ILE A 79 -12.75 -14.67 -15.61
C ILE A 79 -12.90 -15.85 -14.64
N LEU A 80 -12.25 -15.78 -13.47
CA LEU A 80 -12.28 -16.84 -12.47
C LEU A 80 -13.69 -17.14 -11.95
N GLN A 81 -14.55 -16.11 -11.87
CA GLN A 81 -15.96 -16.23 -11.45
C GLN A 81 -16.86 -16.85 -12.51
N THR A 82 -16.56 -16.66 -13.79
CA THR A 82 -17.41 -17.13 -14.90
C THR A 82 -17.22 -18.62 -15.16
N ILE A 83 -16.06 -19.16 -14.80
CA ILE A 83 -15.71 -20.57 -15.00
C ILE A 83 -16.46 -21.46 -14.00
N LYS A 84 -17.06 -22.54 -14.48
CA LYS A 84 -17.77 -23.48 -13.61
C LYS A 84 -16.79 -24.28 -12.78
N GLN A 85 -17.15 -24.57 -11.52
CA GLN A 85 -16.32 -25.37 -10.61
C GLN A 85 -15.88 -26.72 -11.19
N SER A 86 -16.73 -27.37 -12.00
CA SER A 86 -16.42 -28.65 -12.66
C SER A 86 -15.31 -28.55 -13.71
N GLU A 87 -15.05 -27.36 -14.26
CA GLU A 87 -14.10 -27.13 -15.34
C GLU A 87 -12.70 -26.74 -14.82
N ILE A 88 -12.62 -26.23 -13.58
CA ILE A 88 -11.39 -25.70 -12.96
C ILE A 88 -10.24 -26.72 -13.02
N SER A 89 -10.48 -27.96 -12.59
CA SER A 89 -9.43 -28.99 -12.58
C SER A 89 -8.93 -29.37 -13.97
N GLY A 90 -9.74 -29.20 -15.02
CA GLY A 90 -9.31 -29.37 -16.40
C GLY A 90 -8.39 -28.24 -16.82
N LEU A 91 -8.83 -27.00 -16.59
CA LEU A 91 -8.07 -25.80 -16.96
C LEU A 91 -6.72 -25.71 -16.25
N VAL A 92 -6.66 -26.00 -14.94
CA VAL A 92 -5.40 -25.99 -14.18
C VAL A 92 -4.38 -26.98 -14.75
N LYS A 93 -4.80 -28.13 -15.30
CA LYS A 93 -3.89 -29.10 -15.92
C LYS A 93 -3.37 -28.64 -17.29
N GLU A 94 -4.05 -27.68 -17.92
CA GLU A 94 -3.61 -27.07 -19.18
C GLU A 94 -2.68 -25.88 -18.97
N LEU A 95 -2.52 -25.42 -17.72
CA LEU A 95 -1.57 -24.38 -17.37
C LEU A 95 -0.17 -24.97 -17.16
N ASP A 96 0.85 -24.21 -17.54
CA ASP A 96 2.23 -24.52 -17.18
C ASP A 96 2.55 -24.07 -15.74
N LEU A 97 3.74 -24.42 -15.25
CA LEU A 97 4.13 -24.13 -13.86
C LEU A 97 4.25 -22.63 -13.58
N ASP A 98 4.67 -21.84 -14.57
CA ASP A 98 4.85 -20.40 -14.41
C ASP A 98 3.47 -19.71 -14.39
N GLU A 99 2.56 -20.11 -15.28
CA GLU A 99 1.16 -19.69 -15.28
C GLU A 99 0.47 -20.02 -13.94
N ILE A 100 0.73 -21.19 -13.37
CA ILE A 100 0.18 -21.61 -12.06
C ILE A 100 0.76 -20.79 -10.92
N ASP A 101 2.06 -20.47 -10.95
CA ASP A 101 2.66 -19.57 -9.97
C ASP A 101 2.03 -18.18 -10.01
N VAL A 102 1.81 -17.63 -11.20
CA VAL A 102 1.11 -16.35 -11.38
C VAL A 102 -0.34 -16.44 -10.90
N LEU A 103 -1.04 -17.53 -11.21
CA LEU A 103 -2.40 -17.77 -10.74
C LEU A 103 -2.46 -17.75 -9.21
N VAL A 104 -1.55 -18.45 -8.53
CA VAL A 104 -1.50 -18.47 -7.06
C VAL A 104 -1.19 -17.09 -6.49
N LYS A 105 -0.27 -16.32 -7.11
CA LYS A 105 -0.01 -14.91 -6.75
C LYS A 105 -1.29 -14.07 -6.83
N PHE A 106 -2.06 -14.23 -7.91
CA PHE A 106 -3.33 -13.51 -8.09
C PHE A 106 -4.39 -13.95 -7.09
N LEU A 107 -4.53 -15.24 -6.79
CA LEU A 107 -5.50 -15.73 -5.82
C LEU A 107 -5.26 -15.13 -4.43
N TYR A 108 -4.01 -15.10 -3.95
CA TYR A 108 -3.68 -14.43 -2.69
C TYR A 108 -3.97 -12.93 -2.72
N SER A 109 -3.61 -12.27 -3.82
CA SER A 109 -3.81 -10.82 -3.97
C SER A 109 -5.29 -10.46 -4.05
N LEU A 110 -6.09 -11.24 -4.75
CA LEU A 110 -7.55 -11.11 -4.84
C LEU A 110 -8.22 -11.34 -3.49
N MET A 111 -7.79 -12.33 -2.71
CA MET A 111 -8.31 -12.56 -1.35
C MET A 111 -8.00 -11.40 -0.40
N ALA A 112 -6.95 -10.61 -0.67
CA ALA A 112 -6.64 -9.40 0.08
C ALA A 112 -7.53 -8.20 -0.32
N LEU A 113 -8.03 -8.16 -1.56
CA LEU A 113 -8.93 -7.11 -2.06
C LEU A 113 -10.37 -7.32 -1.59
N LYS A 114 -11.13 -6.23 -1.42
CA LYS A 114 -12.51 -6.28 -0.91
C LYS A 114 -13.47 -6.95 -1.89
N GLU A 115 -13.30 -6.69 -3.17
CA GLU A 115 -14.08 -7.27 -4.25
C GLU A 115 -13.83 -8.78 -4.33
N GLY A 116 -12.58 -9.22 -4.15
CA GLY A 116 -12.23 -10.63 -4.12
C GLY A 116 -12.74 -11.34 -2.87
N GLN A 117 -12.77 -10.68 -1.71
CA GLN A 117 -13.37 -11.23 -0.48
C GLN A 117 -14.84 -11.62 -0.65
N LYS A 118 -15.61 -10.87 -1.46
CA LYS A 118 -17.00 -11.22 -1.81
C LYS A 118 -17.10 -12.55 -2.57
N SER A 119 -16.00 -12.97 -3.19
CA SER A 119 -15.87 -14.16 -4.03
C SER A 119 -14.96 -15.23 -3.43
N GLY A 120 -14.72 -15.17 -2.11
CA GLY A 120 -13.76 -16.02 -1.42
C GLY A 120 -13.97 -17.52 -1.68
N GLY A 121 -15.21 -18.00 -1.78
CA GLY A 121 -15.48 -19.41 -2.08
C GLY A 121 -14.97 -19.85 -3.47
N VAL A 122 -15.08 -19.00 -4.48
CA VAL A 122 -14.53 -19.27 -5.83
C VAL A 122 -13.01 -19.26 -5.79
N LEU A 123 -12.41 -18.26 -5.14
CA LEU A 123 -10.95 -18.13 -5.03
C LEU A 123 -10.33 -19.30 -4.28
N LEU A 124 -10.94 -19.74 -3.17
CA LEU A 124 -10.50 -20.92 -2.43
C LEU A 124 -10.64 -22.19 -3.26
N THR A 125 -11.70 -22.34 -4.03
CA THR A 125 -11.86 -23.50 -4.92
C THR A 125 -10.75 -23.56 -5.97
N TRP A 126 -10.41 -22.42 -6.59
CA TRP A 126 -9.30 -22.34 -7.54
C TRP A 126 -7.97 -22.67 -6.86
N PHE A 127 -7.74 -22.12 -5.67
CA PHE A 127 -6.54 -22.37 -4.88
C PHE A 127 -6.40 -23.85 -4.54
N ASP A 128 -7.44 -24.45 -3.95
CA ASP A 128 -7.46 -25.86 -3.58
C ASP A 128 -7.16 -26.76 -4.78
N LYS A 129 -7.77 -26.47 -5.95
CA LYS A 129 -7.50 -27.26 -7.17
C LYS A 129 -6.10 -27.06 -7.74
N ALA A 130 -5.55 -25.85 -7.69
CA ALA A 130 -4.16 -25.60 -8.08
C ALA A 130 -3.18 -26.40 -7.23
N ILE A 131 -3.35 -26.37 -5.91
CA ILE A 131 -2.47 -27.06 -4.95
C ILE A 131 -2.68 -28.58 -4.97
N GLU A 132 -3.91 -29.07 -5.16
CA GLU A 132 -4.19 -30.51 -5.31
C GLU A 132 -3.45 -31.09 -6.53
N ILE A 133 -3.31 -30.32 -7.62
CA ILE A 133 -2.69 -30.77 -8.87
C ILE A 133 -1.16 -30.61 -8.84
N VAL A 134 -0.64 -29.47 -8.36
CA VAL A 134 0.78 -29.09 -8.48
C VAL A 134 1.55 -29.22 -7.15
N GLY A 135 0.84 -29.36 -6.04
CA GLY A 135 1.42 -29.34 -4.70
C GLY A 135 1.67 -27.93 -4.17
N GLU A 136 2.40 -27.84 -3.07
CA GLU A 136 2.57 -26.61 -2.29
C GLU A 136 3.66 -25.66 -2.83
N GLY A 137 4.42 -26.07 -3.86
CA GLY A 137 5.53 -25.30 -4.44
C GLY A 137 5.20 -23.85 -4.82
N PRO A 138 4.07 -23.59 -5.52
CA PRO A 138 3.64 -22.22 -5.83
C PRO A 138 3.41 -21.34 -4.60
N ILE A 139 2.99 -21.91 -3.47
CA ILE A 139 2.82 -21.18 -2.20
C ILE A 139 4.17 -20.73 -1.68
N VAL A 140 5.15 -21.62 -1.65
CA VAL A 140 6.51 -21.31 -1.17
C VAL A 140 7.14 -20.22 -2.02
N ARG A 141 6.96 -20.29 -3.35
CA ARG A 141 7.44 -19.26 -4.27
C ARG A 141 6.73 -17.92 -4.05
N TYR A 142 5.41 -17.91 -3.89
CA TYR A 142 4.65 -16.70 -3.52
C TYR A 142 5.14 -16.07 -2.21
N MET A 143 5.37 -16.89 -1.18
CA MET A 143 5.79 -16.39 0.13
C MET A 143 7.17 -15.74 0.09
N SER A 144 8.05 -16.30 -0.76
CA SER A 144 9.42 -15.83 -0.99
C SER A 144 9.52 -14.71 -2.04
N ASP A 145 8.43 -14.41 -2.75
CA ASP A 145 8.39 -13.36 -3.75
C ASP A 145 8.38 -11.98 -3.10
N GLU A 146 9.31 -11.11 -3.52
CA GLU A 146 9.39 -9.72 -3.09
C GLU A 146 8.40 -8.81 -3.86
N LEU A 147 7.93 -9.23 -5.05
CA LEU A 147 7.01 -8.50 -5.92
C LEU A 147 5.54 -8.82 -5.61
N LYS A 148 5.19 -8.86 -4.32
CA LYS A 148 3.80 -9.06 -3.90
C LYS A 148 2.93 -7.95 -4.51
N MET A 149 1.98 -8.36 -5.37
CA MET A 149 0.96 -7.46 -5.88
C MET A 149 0.20 -6.86 -4.69
N MET A 150 0.42 -5.58 -4.41
CA MET A 150 -0.46 -4.78 -3.55
C MET A 150 -0.65 -5.29 -2.11
N ALA A 151 0.44 -5.50 -1.36
CA ALA A 151 0.30 -5.65 0.08
C ALA A 151 0.11 -4.28 0.74
N VAL A 152 -1.08 -4.03 1.28
CA VAL A 152 -1.33 -2.91 2.19
C VAL A 152 -0.46 -3.10 3.45
N ILE A 153 0.21 -2.05 3.90
CA ILE A 153 1.05 -2.08 5.10
C ILE A 153 0.30 -2.65 6.31
N LYS A 154 0.92 -3.58 7.02
CA LYS A 154 0.33 -4.24 8.21
C LYS A 154 1.31 -4.27 9.38
N ARG A 155 0.81 -4.70 10.54
CA ARG A 155 1.64 -4.93 11.72
C ARG A 155 2.75 -5.95 11.42
N GLY A 156 3.96 -5.65 11.85
CA GLY A 156 5.15 -6.47 11.65
C GLY A 156 5.99 -6.07 10.44
N ASP A 157 5.43 -5.31 9.50
CA ASP A 157 6.17 -4.85 8.34
C ASP A 157 7.19 -3.78 8.72
N LYS A 158 8.28 -3.68 7.95
CA LYS A 158 9.25 -2.59 8.04
C LYS A 158 8.69 -1.37 7.32
N PHE A 159 8.67 -0.22 7.98
CA PHE A 159 8.21 1.03 7.39
C PHE A 159 9.18 1.49 6.28
N PRO A 160 8.71 1.80 5.06
CA PRO A 160 9.55 2.19 3.92
C PRO A 160 10.10 3.60 4.11
N ASN A 161 11.20 3.74 4.85
CA ASN A 161 11.84 5.03 5.14
C ASN A 161 12.88 5.45 4.09
N ASN A 162 13.25 4.57 3.15
CA ASN A 162 14.14 4.84 2.03
C ASN A 162 13.40 5.43 0.82
N VAL A 163 12.61 6.48 1.06
CA VAL A 163 11.80 7.15 0.04
C VAL A 163 12.39 8.51 -0.29
N LYS A 164 12.49 8.82 -1.58
CA LYS A 164 12.96 10.10 -2.13
C LYS A 164 11.77 10.99 -2.51
N ASN A 165 12.05 12.24 -2.89
CA ASN A 165 11.04 13.19 -3.38
C ASN A 165 9.93 13.53 -2.37
N LEU A 166 10.27 13.51 -1.08
CA LEU A 166 9.41 14.04 -0.02
C LEU A 166 9.84 15.45 0.30
N TYR A 167 8.89 16.33 0.63
CA TYR A 167 9.20 17.74 0.89
C TYR A 167 8.47 18.24 2.14
N TYR A 168 9.04 19.24 2.79
CA TYR A 168 8.37 19.99 3.84
C TYR A 168 8.81 21.45 3.78
N LYS A 169 8.00 22.32 4.40
CA LYS A 169 8.36 23.72 4.57
C LYS A 169 8.59 24.02 6.04
N PRO A 170 9.83 24.34 6.45
CA PRO A 170 10.11 24.86 7.78
C PRO A 170 9.37 26.18 8.03
N GLU A 171 9.08 26.47 9.28
CA GLU A 171 8.51 27.75 9.68
C GLU A 171 9.44 28.90 9.25
N GLY A 172 8.88 29.88 8.52
CA GLY A 172 9.64 31.01 7.98
C GLY A 172 10.64 30.71 6.85
N GLY A 173 10.83 29.45 6.43
CA GLY A 173 11.79 29.06 5.38
C GLY A 173 11.14 28.58 4.09
N GLU A 174 11.93 28.36 3.03
CA GLU A 174 11.44 27.82 1.76
C GLU A 174 11.18 26.29 1.83
N PRO A 175 10.33 25.74 0.94
CA PRO A 175 10.19 24.29 0.79
C PRO A 175 11.55 23.63 0.53
N LYS A 176 11.78 22.49 1.20
CA LYS A 176 13.00 21.71 1.03
C LYS A 176 12.71 20.21 1.12
N GLU A 177 13.64 19.43 0.58
CA GLU A 177 13.57 17.98 0.64
C GLU A 177 13.55 17.49 2.10
N PHE A 178 12.75 16.45 2.35
CA PHE A 178 12.58 15.80 3.63
C PHE A 178 13.24 14.42 3.59
N ASP A 179 14.42 14.31 4.21
CA ASP A 179 15.10 13.03 4.40
C ASP A 179 14.38 12.18 5.47
N LEU A 180 13.44 11.35 5.02
CA LEU A 180 12.62 10.48 5.86
C LEU A 180 13.48 9.46 6.63
N LYS A 181 14.52 8.90 6.00
CA LYS A 181 15.40 7.88 6.59
C LYS A 181 16.14 8.47 7.79
N SER A 182 16.81 9.61 7.61
CA SER A 182 17.53 10.26 8.70
C SER A 182 16.60 10.81 9.76
N PHE A 183 15.42 11.31 9.39
CA PHE A 183 14.47 11.88 10.34
C PHE A 183 13.85 10.82 11.28
N THR A 184 13.58 9.61 10.77
CA THR A 184 12.92 8.53 11.51
C THR A 184 13.87 7.62 12.31
N ARG A 185 15.18 7.65 11.99
CA ARG A 185 16.19 6.77 12.60
C ARG A 185 16.17 6.82 14.14
N GLY A 186 16.00 5.64 14.76
CA GLY A 186 16.04 5.45 16.22
C GLY A 186 14.86 6.06 16.98
N LYS A 187 13.81 6.53 16.29
CA LYS A 187 12.66 7.22 16.90
C LYS A 187 11.40 6.38 16.81
N LYS A 188 10.52 6.51 17.80
CA LYS A 188 9.16 5.97 17.77
C LYS A 188 8.24 7.08 17.28
N TYR A 189 7.43 6.82 16.26
CA TYR A 189 6.60 7.86 15.64
C TYR A 189 5.26 7.33 15.17
N VAL A 190 4.34 8.26 14.97
CA VAL A 190 3.04 7.98 14.35
C VAL A 190 3.05 8.56 12.94
N VAL A 191 2.55 7.80 11.97
CA VAL A 191 2.30 8.30 10.61
C VAL A 191 0.81 8.45 10.42
N VAL A 192 0.36 9.56 9.83
CA VAL A 192 -1.04 9.84 9.51
C VAL A 192 -1.10 10.28 8.06
N ASN A 193 -1.55 9.40 7.17
CA ASN A 193 -1.81 9.78 5.77
C ASN A 193 -3.23 10.33 5.66
N VAL A 194 -3.37 11.41 4.90
CA VAL A 194 -4.66 12.08 4.69
C VAL A 194 -4.86 12.41 3.20
N PRO A 195 -6.04 12.16 2.61
CA PRO A 195 -6.27 12.38 1.17
C PRO A 195 -6.10 13.79 0.64
N GLY A 196 -6.34 14.81 1.45
CA GLY A 196 -6.21 16.18 0.95
C GLY A 196 -6.28 17.23 2.04
N ALA A 197 -5.41 18.22 1.90
CA ALA A 197 -5.49 19.46 2.66
C ALA A 197 -6.82 20.17 2.40
N PHE A 198 -7.36 20.84 3.43
CA PHE A 198 -8.63 21.57 3.37
C PHE A 198 -9.87 20.74 3.01
N THR A 199 -9.78 19.41 2.97
CA THR A 199 -10.98 18.55 2.82
C THR A 199 -11.66 18.37 4.18
N PRO A 200 -13.02 18.36 4.26
CA PRO A 200 -13.72 18.30 5.55
C PRO A 200 -13.36 17.08 6.41
N PRO A 201 -13.31 15.83 5.89
CA PRO A 201 -12.97 14.69 6.74
C PRO A 201 -11.57 14.78 7.36
N CYS A 202 -10.59 15.32 6.62
CA CYS A 202 -9.22 15.46 7.10
C CYS A 202 -9.08 16.63 8.09
N SER A 203 -9.72 17.77 7.78
CA SER A 203 -9.55 19.03 8.51
C SER A 203 -10.41 19.12 9.77
N GLU A 204 -11.59 18.48 9.78
CA GLU A 204 -12.57 18.63 10.86
C GLU A 204 -12.66 17.40 11.76
N GLN A 205 -12.42 16.21 11.20
CA GLN A 205 -12.69 14.95 11.90
C GLN A 205 -11.40 14.20 12.28
N HIS A 206 -10.42 14.14 11.37
CA HIS A 206 -9.25 13.28 11.54
C HIS A 206 -8.08 13.97 12.26
N LEU A 207 -7.49 15.01 11.66
CA LEU A 207 -6.30 15.68 12.22
C LEU A 207 -6.53 16.40 13.55
N PRO A 208 -7.69 17.06 13.84
CA PRO A 208 -7.89 17.75 15.10
C PRO A 208 -7.67 16.88 16.35
N GLY A 209 -8.00 15.58 16.27
CA GLY A 209 -7.75 14.62 17.35
C GLY A 209 -6.26 14.45 17.66
N TYR A 210 -5.44 14.34 16.62
CA TYR A 210 -3.98 14.23 16.76
C TYR A 210 -3.36 15.52 17.30
N ILE A 211 -3.83 16.67 16.83
CA ILE A 211 -3.36 17.99 17.27
C ILE A 211 -3.62 18.18 18.77
N LYS A 212 -4.86 17.91 19.22
CA LYS A 212 -5.24 18.02 20.64
C LYS A 212 -4.50 17.03 21.53
N SER A 213 -4.17 15.84 21.00
CA SER A 213 -3.61 14.75 21.80
C SER A 213 -2.09 14.58 21.66
N VAL A 214 -1.40 15.50 20.96
CA VAL A 214 0.05 15.39 20.70
C VAL A 214 0.90 15.20 21.96
N GLN A 215 0.50 15.82 23.07
CA GLN A 215 1.19 15.65 24.35
C GLN A 215 0.95 14.28 24.98
N GLN A 216 -0.23 13.68 24.77
CA GLN A 216 -0.51 12.32 25.24
C GLN A 216 0.33 11.31 24.45
N PHE A 217 0.42 11.47 23.13
CA PHE A 217 1.35 10.68 22.30
C PHE A 217 2.79 10.80 22.79
N ALA A 218 3.25 12.03 23.03
CA ALA A 218 4.59 12.28 23.57
C ALA A 218 4.83 11.60 24.92
N SER A 219 3.84 11.65 25.84
CA SER A 219 3.94 11.00 27.15
C SER A 219 4.04 9.47 27.05
N LYS A 220 3.54 8.87 25.96
CA LYS A 220 3.66 7.45 25.64
C LYS A 220 4.92 7.10 24.82
N GLY A 221 5.88 8.01 24.76
CA GLY A 221 7.17 7.78 24.10
C GLY A 221 7.16 7.95 22.57
N VAL A 222 6.11 8.53 22.00
CA VAL A 222 6.09 8.93 20.58
C VAL A 222 6.87 10.23 20.43
N ASP A 223 7.95 10.19 19.65
CA ASP A 223 8.85 11.32 19.42
C ASP A 223 8.16 12.40 18.57
N PHE A 224 7.40 12.00 17.54
CA PHE A 224 6.65 12.90 16.66
C PHE A 224 5.49 12.21 15.90
N ILE A 225 4.62 13.02 15.30
CA ILE A 225 3.55 12.63 14.38
C ILE A 225 3.87 13.20 13.00
N LEU A 226 3.92 12.32 12.00
CA LEU A 226 4.15 12.64 10.60
C LEU A 226 2.82 12.67 9.85
N VAL A 227 2.38 13.84 9.40
CA VAL A 227 1.19 14.00 8.57
C VAL A 227 1.63 14.01 7.11
N VAL A 228 1.16 13.05 6.31
CA VAL A 228 1.57 12.88 4.91
C VAL A 228 0.39 13.09 3.97
N SER A 229 0.61 13.87 2.91
CA SER A 229 -0.39 14.11 1.87
C SER A 229 0.28 14.42 0.52
N LYS A 230 -0.42 14.15 -0.58
CA LYS A 230 0.02 14.50 -1.93
C LYS A 230 0.19 16.00 -2.16
N ASN A 231 -0.55 16.83 -1.42
CA ASN A 231 -0.50 18.28 -1.61
C ASN A 231 0.94 18.82 -1.50
N ASP A 232 1.24 19.86 -2.27
CA ASP A 232 2.55 20.51 -2.28
C ASP A 232 2.90 21.10 -0.88
N PRO A 233 4.20 21.28 -0.60
CA PRO A 233 4.66 21.73 0.72
C PRO A 233 4.17 23.13 1.12
N LEU A 234 3.82 24.00 0.16
CA LEU A 234 3.30 25.35 0.44
C LEU A 234 1.86 25.26 0.95
N VAL A 235 1.00 24.48 0.27
CA VAL A 235 -0.37 24.19 0.69
C VAL A 235 -0.38 23.48 2.03
N LEU A 236 0.48 22.49 2.25
CA LEU A 236 0.57 21.81 3.54
C LEU A 236 0.99 22.73 4.68
N ASN A 237 1.89 23.68 4.43
CA ASN A 237 2.25 24.67 5.44
C ASN A 237 1.10 25.64 5.76
N ALA A 238 0.40 26.15 4.74
CA ALA A 238 -0.78 26.99 4.94
C ALA A 238 -1.88 26.24 5.71
N TRP A 239 -2.08 24.97 5.40
CA TRP A 239 -3.05 24.11 6.09
C TRP A 239 -2.65 23.82 7.54
N ARG A 240 -1.36 23.56 7.80
CA ARG A 240 -0.83 23.42 9.15
C ARG A 240 -1.15 24.67 10.00
N GLN A 241 -0.96 25.86 9.42
CA GLN A 241 -1.25 27.14 10.08
C GLN A 241 -2.75 27.32 10.33
N SER A 242 -3.60 27.04 9.33
CA SER A 242 -5.06 27.18 9.48
C SER A 242 -5.65 26.22 10.53
N LEU A 243 -5.03 25.07 10.73
CA LEU A 243 -5.37 24.10 11.79
C LEU A 243 -4.85 24.50 13.19
N GLY A 244 -4.12 25.62 13.32
CA GLY A 244 -3.57 26.09 14.60
C GLY A 244 -2.50 25.16 15.18
N VAL A 245 -1.76 24.44 14.33
CA VAL A 245 -0.72 23.51 14.78
C VAL A 245 0.50 24.28 15.26
N ASN A 246 0.69 24.34 16.57
CA ASN A 246 1.81 25.04 17.22
C ASN A 246 2.92 24.09 17.69
N SER A 247 2.66 22.78 17.70
CA SER A 247 3.64 21.80 18.20
C SER A 247 4.72 21.51 17.14
N PRO A 248 6.02 21.52 17.50
CA PRO A 248 7.09 21.07 16.62
C PRO A 248 7.08 19.54 16.43
N LYS A 249 6.30 18.81 17.24
CA LYS A 249 6.16 17.35 17.15
C LYS A 249 5.17 16.91 16.07
N ILE A 250 4.50 17.83 15.38
CA ILE A 250 3.64 17.50 14.24
C ILE A 250 4.28 18.07 12.98
N ILE A 251 4.73 17.17 12.12
CA ILE A 251 5.47 17.48 10.90
C ILE A 251 4.55 17.15 9.72
N PHE A 252 4.32 18.14 8.86
CA PHE A 252 3.57 17.96 7.62
C PHE A 252 4.55 17.72 6.49
N VAL A 253 4.39 16.60 5.78
CA VAL A 253 5.24 16.17 4.68
C VAL A 253 4.40 16.00 3.42
N SER A 254 4.91 16.60 2.35
CA SER A 254 4.41 16.49 0.99
C SER A 254 4.98 15.24 0.34
N ASP A 255 4.10 14.42 -0.22
CA ASP A 255 4.40 13.22 -1.03
C ASP A 255 3.82 13.42 -2.45
N PRO A 256 4.36 14.37 -3.24
CA PRO A 256 3.74 14.84 -4.48
C PRO A 256 3.54 13.73 -5.52
N GLU A 257 4.49 12.79 -5.59
CA GLU A 257 4.49 11.65 -6.51
C GLU A 257 3.92 10.35 -5.90
N LEU A 258 3.41 10.43 -4.66
CA LEU A 258 2.87 9.31 -3.90
C LEU A 258 3.90 8.17 -3.68
N GLU A 259 5.19 8.47 -3.66
CA GLU A 259 6.26 7.47 -3.54
C GLU A 259 6.15 6.67 -2.24
N LEU A 260 5.99 7.38 -1.11
CA LEU A 260 5.79 6.74 0.18
C LEU A 260 4.45 6.01 0.19
N THR A 261 3.41 6.67 -0.29
CA THR A 261 2.04 6.17 -0.24
C THR A 261 1.84 4.90 -1.07
N LYS A 262 2.46 4.80 -2.25
CA LYS A 262 2.47 3.60 -3.09
C LYS A 262 3.12 2.43 -2.37
N LYS A 263 4.27 2.65 -1.71
CA LYS A 263 4.96 1.62 -0.92
C LYS A 263 4.17 1.18 0.32
N LEU A 264 3.33 2.05 0.87
CA LEU A 264 2.39 1.69 1.94
C LEU A 264 1.15 0.94 1.44
N GLY A 265 0.98 0.79 0.12
CA GLY A 265 -0.20 0.17 -0.48
C GLY A 265 -1.50 0.94 -0.23
N SER A 266 -1.42 2.25 0.01
CA SER A 266 -2.54 3.06 0.49
C SER A 266 -2.78 4.27 -0.39
N THR A 267 -2.88 4.11 -1.71
CA THR A 267 -3.31 5.16 -2.63
C THR A 267 -4.84 5.17 -2.78
N LEU A 268 -5.43 6.33 -3.03
CA LEU A 268 -6.87 6.50 -3.21
C LEU A 268 -7.14 7.27 -4.50
N ASP A 269 -7.92 6.71 -5.42
CA ASP A 269 -8.32 7.40 -6.65
C ASP A 269 -9.61 8.20 -6.42
N LEU A 270 -9.52 9.53 -6.56
CA LEU A 270 -10.63 10.48 -6.45
C LEU A 270 -10.81 11.28 -7.75
N SER A 271 -10.45 10.69 -8.89
CA SER A 271 -10.58 11.32 -10.20
C SER A 271 -12.02 11.70 -10.55
N GLU A 272 -13.00 10.90 -10.13
CA GLU A 272 -14.43 11.16 -10.37
C GLU A 272 -14.93 12.49 -9.77
N ILE A 273 -14.26 12.97 -8.71
CA ILE A 273 -14.56 14.26 -8.08
C ILE A 273 -13.50 15.33 -8.37
N GLY A 274 -12.66 15.11 -9.40
CA GLY A 274 -11.66 16.07 -9.88
C GLY A 274 -10.39 16.18 -9.02
N LEU A 275 -10.18 15.29 -8.05
CA LEU A 275 -9.00 15.34 -7.18
C LEU A 275 -7.84 14.47 -7.68
N GLY A 276 -8.09 13.54 -8.59
CA GLY A 276 -7.10 12.61 -9.12
C GLY A 276 -6.66 11.57 -8.10
N LEU A 277 -5.53 10.91 -8.38
CA LEU A 277 -4.90 9.98 -7.44
C LEU A 277 -4.35 10.73 -6.22
N ARG A 278 -4.66 10.25 -5.01
CA ARG A 278 -4.35 10.85 -3.72
C ARG A 278 -3.76 9.83 -2.74
N THR A 279 -3.28 10.37 -1.62
CA THR A 279 -2.94 9.62 -0.42
C THR A 279 -4.20 8.98 0.17
N GLY A 280 -4.22 7.67 0.36
CA GLY A 280 -5.26 6.99 1.11
C GLY A 280 -5.15 7.29 2.60
N ARG A 281 -6.27 7.24 3.32
CA ARG A 281 -6.26 7.52 4.75
C ARG A 281 -5.78 6.31 5.54
N LEU A 282 -4.71 6.49 6.30
CA LEU A 282 -4.22 5.50 7.24
C LEU A 282 -3.57 6.16 8.44
N ALA A 283 -3.35 5.38 9.49
CA ALA A 283 -2.49 5.75 10.59
C ALA A 283 -1.66 4.56 11.08
N LEU A 284 -0.38 4.79 11.33
CA LEU A 284 0.60 3.77 11.76
C LEU A 284 1.25 4.17 13.08
N ILE A 285 1.61 3.17 13.89
CA ILE A 285 2.58 3.32 14.98
C ILE A 285 3.84 2.57 14.56
N VAL A 286 4.96 3.28 14.48
CA VAL A 286 6.25 2.72 14.08
C VAL A 286 7.24 2.84 15.24
N ASN A 287 7.90 1.73 15.58
CA ASN A 287 8.86 1.70 16.67
C ASN A 287 10.26 2.20 16.26
N ARG A 288 11.17 2.24 17.23
CA ARG A 288 12.54 2.77 17.04
C ARG A 288 13.38 1.99 16.03
N SER A 289 13.04 0.72 15.78
CA SER A 289 13.67 -0.14 14.78
C SER A 289 13.02 -0.03 13.39
N GLY A 290 12.02 0.85 13.23
CA GLY A 290 11.30 1.02 11.97
C GLY A 290 10.23 -0.04 11.70
N ILE A 291 9.85 -0.86 12.69
CA ILE A 291 8.80 -1.87 12.54
C ILE A 291 7.44 -1.28 12.91
N VAL A 292 6.44 -1.58 12.09
CA VAL A 292 5.04 -1.19 12.31
C VAL A 292 4.44 -2.02 13.45
N GLU A 293 4.18 -1.39 14.60
CA GLU A 293 3.53 -2.02 15.76
C GLU A 293 2.01 -2.10 15.59
N PHE A 294 1.44 -1.15 14.86
CA PHE A 294 0.02 -1.07 14.58
C PHE A 294 -0.22 -0.36 13.24
N ALA A 295 -1.15 -0.88 12.45
CA ALA A 295 -1.61 -0.28 11.20
C ALA A 295 -3.14 -0.19 11.22
N ALA A 296 -3.66 1.00 10.94
CA ALA A 296 -5.08 1.26 10.75
C ALA A 296 -5.29 1.93 9.39
N VAL A 297 -5.84 1.18 8.44
CA VAL A 297 -6.08 1.64 7.07
C VAL A 297 -7.58 1.80 6.89
N GLU A 298 -8.01 2.98 6.43
CA GLU A 298 -9.42 3.29 6.21
C GLU A 298 -9.89 2.81 4.85
N ASP A 299 -11.20 2.63 4.74
CA ASP A 299 -11.84 2.46 3.44
C ASP A 299 -12.21 3.81 2.83
N GLY A 300 -11.67 4.11 1.64
CA GLY A 300 -12.00 5.32 0.90
C GLY A 300 -11.93 6.59 1.76
N GLY A 301 -13.08 7.25 1.92
CA GLY A 301 -13.23 8.49 2.67
C GLY A 301 -13.54 8.34 4.16
N ALA A 302 -13.55 7.13 4.75
CA ALA A 302 -13.94 6.88 6.12
C ALA A 302 -12.96 7.42 7.17
N VAL A 303 -13.46 7.88 8.32
CA VAL A 303 -12.66 8.28 9.50
C VAL A 303 -13.17 7.48 10.69
N ASP A 304 -12.57 6.32 10.93
CA ASP A 304 -12.96 5.45 12.03
C ASP A 304 -11.74 4.80 12.69
N VAL A 305 -11.12 3.82 12.03
CA VAL A 305 -10.04 2.99 12.59
C VAL A 305 -8.73 3.76 12.82
N SER A 306 -8.50 4.81 12.05
CA SER A 306 -7.27 5.61 12.04
C SER A 306 -7.35 6.87 12.92
N THR A 307 -8.32 6.96 13.81
CA THR A 307 -8.49 8.13 14.70
C THR A 307 -7.47 8.16 15.84
N ALA A 308 -7.13 9.36 16.32
CA ALA A 308 -6.17 9.54 17.41
C ALA A 308 -6.52 8.74 18.69
N PRO A 309 -7.78 8.69 19.17
CA PRO A 309 -8.13 7.86 20.33
C PRO A 309 -7.88 6.37 20.11
N LYS A 310 -8.15 5.85 18.91
CA LYS A 310 -7.88 4.44 18.58
C LYS A 310 -6.39 4.14 18.56
N LEU A 311 -5.56 5.05 18.04
CA LEU A 311 -4.11 4.89 18.09
C LEU A 311 -3.54 5.00 19.51
N LEU A 312 -4.03 5.94 20.32
CA LEU A 312 -3.62 6.06 21.72
C LEU A 312 -3.93 4.81 22.54
N ALA A 313 -5.02 4.10 22.22
CA ALA A 313 -5.36 2.84 22.87
C ALA A 313 -4.42 1.67 22.52
N LYS A 314 -3.52 1.84 21.53
CA LYS A 314 -2.54 0.84 21.09
C LYS A 314 -1.10 1.13 21.55
N LEU A 315 -0.88 2.27 22.19
CA LEU A 315 0.41 2.72 22.72
C LEU A 315 0.60 2.40 24.20
#